data_AF-A0A956YNC9-F1
#
_entry.id   AF-A0A956YNC9-F1
#
_cell.length_a   1.000
_cell.length_b   1.000
_cell.length_c   1.000
_cell.angle_alpha   90.00
_cell.angle_beta   90.00
_cell.angle_gamma   90.00
#
_symmetry.space_group_name_H-M   'P 1'
#
loop_
_entity.id
_entity.type
_entity.pdbx_description
1 polymer ?
#
loop_
_entity_poly.entity_id
_entity_poly.type
_entity_poly.pdbx_seq_one_letter_code
_entity_poly.pdbx_strand_id
1 'polypeptide(L)' 'AHQLTLTPGAQTLLLHHLTAVYHQRTRAFGNGRYTRNLLEKTIERQANRIVHLEPMTDELLCTLTQDDIPPHFLEDTAV' A
#
# COMPACT_ATOMS: atom_id res chain seq x y z
N ALA A 1 5.87 -7.82 -16.97
CA ALA A 1 5.51 -7.47 -15.59
C ALA A 1 4.87 -6.09 -15.62
N HIS A 2 3.73 -5.89 -14.97
CA HIS A 2 3.10 -4.56 -14.90
C HIS A 2 3.81 -3.77 -13.79
N GLN A 3 4.40 -2.63 -14.13
CA GLN A 3 5.14 -1.80 -13.19
C GLN A 3 4.19 -0.80 -12.55
N LEU A 4 4.10 -0.80 -11.22
CA LEU A 4 3.36 0.20 -10.47
C LEU A 4 4.24 1.42 -10.22
N THR A 5 3.66 2.61 -10.37
CA THR A 5 4.29 3.90 -10.07
C THR A 5 3.66 4.47 -8.80
N LEU A 6 4.50 4.95 -7.89
CA LEU A 6 4.05 5.68 -6.70
C LEU A 6 4.07 7.17 -7.00
N THR A 7 2.99 7.87 -6.63
CA THR A 7 3.08 9.34 -6.48
C THR A 7 4.06 9.69 -5.35
N PRO A 8 4.61 10.92 -5.32
CA PRO A 8 5.48 11.35 -4.22
C PRO A 8 4.81 11.21 -2.85
N GLY A 9 3.52 11.57 -2.73
CA GLY A 9 2.76 11.41 -1.48
C GLY A 9 2.60 9.95 -1.06
N ALA A 10 2.32 9.04 -2.00
CA ALA A 10 2.28 7.61 -1.73
C ALA A 10 3.63 7.08 -1.25
N GLN A 11 4.73 7.48 -1.90
CA GLN A 11 6.08 7.08 -1.51
C GLN A 11 6.43 7.56 -0.10
N THR A 12 6.15 8.83 0.23
CA THR A 12 6.39 9.39 1.56
C THR A 12 5.60 8.64 2.63
N LEU A 13 4.30 8.41 2.39
CA LEU A 13 3.44 7.73 3.36
C LEU A 13 3.83 6.26 3.55
N LEU A 14 4.14 5.56 2.45
CA LEU A 14 4.61 4.18 2.49
C LEU A 14 5.93 4.05 3.27
N LEU A 15 6.89 4.95 3.03
CA LEU A 15 8.16 4.96 3.74
C LEU A 15 7.97 5.23 5.24
N HIS A 16 7.14 6.22 5.59
CA HIS A 16 6.80 6.53 6.97
C HIS A 16 6.22 5.28 7.68
N HIS A 17 5.27 4.62 7.01
CA HIS A 17 4.61 3.44 7.53
C HIS A 17 5.57 2.25 7.72
N LEU A 18 6.36 1.90 6.71
CA LEU A 18 7.36 0.83 6.81
C LEU A 18 8.43 1.12 7.87
N THR A 19 8.79 2.40 8.05
CA THR A 19 9.73 2.83 9.09
C THR A 19 9.14 2.62 10.49
N ALA A 20 7.89 3.03 10.71
CA ALA A 20 7.21 2.80 12.00
C ALA A 20 7.14 1.31 12.36
N VAL A 21 6.77 0.48 11.39
CA VAL A 21 6.67 -0.97 11.55
C VAL A 21 8.04 -1.59 11.81
N TYR A 22 9.07 -1.14 11.08
CA TYR A 22 10.43 -1.56 11.33
C TYR A 22 10.81 -1.29 12.79
N HIS A 23 10.55 -0.10 13.34
CA HIS A 23 10.87 0.20 14.73
C HIS A 23 10.07 -0.61 15.76
N GLN A 24 8.85 -1.06 15.43
CA GLN A 24 7.97 -1.81 16.32
C GLN A 24 8.08 -3.33 16.15
N ARG A 25 8.87 -3.81 15.18
CA ARG A 25 8.94 -5.23 14.83
C ARG A 25 9.44 -6.10 15.98
N THR A 26 8.84 -7.27 16.13
CA THR A 26 9.34 -8.31 17.03
C THR A 26 10.26 -9.28 16.31
N ARG A 27 10.90 -10.19 17.03
CA ARG A 27 11.73 -11.27 16.44
C ARG A 27 10.94 -12.17 15.47
N ALA A 28 9.63 -12.30 15.67
CA ALA A 28 8.75 -13.11 14.82
C ALA A 28 8.15 -12.32 13.64
N PHE A 29 8.51 -11.05 13.47
CA PHE A 29 7.91 -10.20 12.45
C PHE A 29 8.22 -10.70 11.03
N GLY A 30 7.17 -10.99 10.27
CA GLY A 30 7.27 -11.50 8.92
C GLY A 30 7.31 -10.41 7.87
N ASN A 31 8.46 -9.73 7.68
CA ASN A 31 8.64 -8.63 6.70
C ASN A 31 7.95 -8.88 5.35
N GLY A 32 8.19 -10.05 4.74
CA GLY A 32 7.64 -10.37 3.41
C GLY A 32 6.13 -10.57 3.41
N ARG A 33 5.56 -11.13 4.49
CA ARG A 33 4.11 -11.28 4.64
C ARG A 33 3.46 -9.92 4.85
N TYR A 34 4.06 -9.10 5.72
CA TYR A 34 3.62 -7.74 5.97
C TYR A 34 3.57 -6.89 4.71
N THR A 35 4.68 -6.80 3.99
CA THR A 35 4.77 -5.98 2.77
C THR A 35 3.80 -6.47 1.69
N ARG A 36 3.63 -7.79 1.55
CA ARG A 36 2.69 -8.36 0.58
C ARG A 36 1.24 -8.01 0.96
N ASN A 37 0.83 -8.22 2.21
CA ASN A 37 -0.52 -7.90 2.66
C ASN A 37 -0.80 -6.38 2.54
N LEU A 38 0.19 -5.53 2.84
CA LEU A 38 0.08 -4.07 2.67
C LEU A 38 -0.13 -3.69 1.20
N LEU A 39 0.61 -4.32 0.28
CA LEU A 39 0.45 -4.09 -1.15
C LEU A 39 -0.93 -4.54 -1.64
N GLU A 40 -1.39 -5.72 -1.24
CA GLU A 40 -2.72 -6.24 -1.57
C GLU A 40 -3.82 -5.26 -1.13
N LYS A 41 -3.74 -4.75 0.11
CA LYS A 41 -4.69 -3.77 0.63
C LYS A 41 -4.61 -2.41 -0.09
N THR A 42 -3.40 -2.02 -0.50
CA THR A 42 -3.18 -0.80 -1.27
C THR A 42 -3.84 -0.90 -2.66
N ILE A 43 -3.68 -2.04 -3.34
CA ILE A 43 -4.32 -2.31 -4.65
C ILE A 43 -5.85 -2.35 -4.51
N GLU A 44 -6.38 -2.95 -3.45
CA GLU A 44 -7.84 -2.93 -3.19
C GLU A 44 -8.39 -1.50 -3.07
N ARG A 45 -7.68 -0.64 -2.33
CA ARG A 45 -8.06 0.77 -2.16
C ARG A 45 -7.95 1.55 -3.47
N GLN A 46 -6.90 1.29 -4.26
CA GLN A 46 -6.74 1.85 -5.59
C GLN A 46 -7.91 1.48 -6.51
N ALA A 47 -8.31 0.20 -6.55
CA ALA A 47 -9.44 -0.25 -7.36
C ALA A 47 -10.75 0.46 -6.95
N ASN A 48 -11.00 0.57 -5.63
CA ASN A 48 -12.15 1.30 -5.10
C ASN A 48 -12.12 2.81 -5.42
N ARG A 49 -10.93 3.42 -5.53
CA ARG A 49 -10.79 4.82 -5.95
C ARG A 49 -11.05 4.98 -7.45
N ILE A 50 -10.47 4.11 -8.29
CA ILE A 50 -10.49 4.24 -9.75
C ILE A 50 -11.88 3.98 -10.34
N VAL A 51 -12.69 3.09 -9.73
CA VAL A 51 -14.06 2.79 -10.23
C VAL A 51 -14.97 4.02 -10.29
N HIS A 52 -14.61 5.11 -9.59
CA HIS A 52 -15.35 6.36 -9.57
C HIS A 52 -14.74 7.44 -10.48
N LEU A 53 -13.71 7.14 -11.27
CA LEU A 53 -13.02 8.09 -12.15
C LEU A 53 -13.34 7.83 -13.63
N GLU A 54 -13.68 8.89 -14.35
CA GLU A 54 -13.84 8.87 -15.80
C GLU A 54 -12.99 9.96 -16.47
N PRO A 55 -12.26 9.64 -17.56
CA PRO A 55 -12.07 8.31 -18.13
C PRO A 55 -11.12 7.44 -17.29
N MET A 56 -11.35 6.13 -17.24
CA MET A 56 -10.40 5.18 -16.67
C MET A 56 -9.25 4.95 -17.67
N THR A 57 -8.03 5.30 -17.26
CA THR A 57 -6.83 5.22 -18.10
C THR A 57 -5.82 4.21 -17.55
N ASP A 58 -4.94 3.69 -18.41
CA ASP A 58 -3.84 2.79 -18.00
C ASP A 58 -2.92 3.44 -16.97
N GLU A 59 -2.69 4.75 -17.07
CA GLU A 59 -1.92 5.52 -16.09
C GLU A 59 -2.55 5.45 -14.69
N LEU A 60 -3.89 5.60 -14.60
CA LEU A 60 -4.61 5.46 -13.33
C LEU A 60 -4.46 4.04 -12.78
N LEU A 61 -4.61 3.01 -13.63
CA LEU A 61 -4.48 1.60 -13.24
C LEU A 61 -3.07 1.26 -12.74
N CYS A 62 -2.04 1.96 -13.22
CA CYS A 62 -0.65 1.73 -12.82
C CYS A 62 -0.15 2.68 -11.74
N THR A 63 -0.93 3.67 -11.30
CA THR A 63 -0.50 4.69 -10.33
C THR A 63 -1.17 4.50 -8.98
N LEU A 64 -0.34 4.37 -7.93
CA LEU A 64 -0.76 4.39 -6.54
C LEU A 64 -0.59 5.80 -5.95
N THR A 65 -1.69 6.34 -5.42
CA THR A 65 -1.72 7.64 -4.75
C THR A 65 -1.64 7.48 -3.24
N GLN A 66 -1.48 8.59 -2.53
CA GLN A 66 -1.44 8.58 -1.06
C GLN A 66 -2.72 7.97 -0.46
N ASP A 67 -3.88 8.21 -1.08
CA ASP A 67 -5.18 7.74 -0.59
C ASP A 67 -5.32 6.21 -0.65
N ASP A 68 -4.53 5.57 -1.51
CA ASP A 68 -4.49 4.12 -1.66
C ASP A 68 -3.72 3.47 -0.51
N ILE A 69 -2.80 4.18 0.14
CA ILE A 69 -2.05 3.64 1.27
C ILE A 69 -2.97 3.57 2.50
N PRO A 70 -3.13 2.39 3.13
CA PRO A 70 -3.93 2.27 4.34
C PRO A 70 -3.37 3.16 5.46
N PRO A 71 -4.18 4.04 6.09
CA PRO A 71 -3.71 4.94 7.15
C PRO A 71 -3.38 4.19 8.45
N HIS A 72 -4.05 3.06 8.68
CA HIS A 72 -3.78 2.13 9.77
C HIS A 72 -3.73 0.72 9.17
N PHE A 73 -2.54 0.15 9.09
CA PHE A 73 -2.36 -1.24 8.68
C PHE A 73 -1.75 -2.00 9.84
N LEU A 74 -2.62 -2.56 10.67
CA LEU A 74 -2.23 -3.58 11.63
C LEU A 74 -2.56 -4.90 10.95
N GLU A 75 -1.55 -5.71 10.64
CA GLU A 75 -1.85 -7.11 10.37
C GLU A 75 -2.45 -7.68 11.66
N ASP A 76 -3.57 -8.40 11.56
CA ASP A 76 -3.99 -9.35 12.58
C ASP A 76 -2.95 -10.49 12.63
N THR A 77 -1.74 -10.21 13.10
CA THR A 77 -0.79 -11.26 13.51
C THR A 77 -1.13 -11.68 14.94
N ALA A 78 -2.35 -12.17 15.12
CA ALA A 78 -2.76 -12.93 16.28
C ALA A 78 -2.95 -14.39 15.82
N VAL A 79 -1.83 -15.07 15.53
CA VAL A 79 -1.73 -16.52 15.57
C VAL A 79 -0.39 -16.90 16.19
#